data_AF-A0A2I0IKF1-F1
#
_entry.id   AF-A0A2I0IKF1-F1
#
_cell.length_a   1.000
_cell.length_b   1.000
_cell.length_c   1.000
_cell.angle_alpha   90.00
_cell.angle_beta   90.00
_cell.angle_gamma   90.00
#
_symmetry.space_group_name_H-M   'P 1'
#
loop_
_entity.id
_entity.type
_entity.pdbx_description
1 polymer ?
#
loop_
_entity_poly.entity_id
_entity_poly.type
_entity_poly.pdbx_seq_one_letter_code
_entity_poly.pdbx_strand_id
1 'polypeptide(L)'
;MFENRVPHMLDNDYTPYSALDIFVKDLGIVARECSAHKVPLHMATVAYQLFVSGSAAGWGRQDDAGVVKVYEMLTGVHVEAKLPVLKKEDTLKSLPLEWPVDPTEDIRKLNQNSSKTLVVLDDDPTGTQTVHDIEVLTEWTVESLVNQFTKRPTCLFILTNSRALSTEKAIALTEEICRNIDLAVKLVEKIDYTVVLRGDSTLRGHFPEEADAAVSVIGEVDAWIICPFFLQGGRYTINDIHYVADGDGLVPAGETEFAKDAAFGYKSSNLREWVEEKTKGRIPASSVVSISIELLRKGGPDAVCDRLCSLKKGSTCVVNAASDRDMAVFAAGMVKAELKGKHFLCRTAASFVSARVGIIPIPPILPKDLGIDKERAGGLIVVGSYVPKTTRQMLLRA
;
A
#
# COMPACT_ATOMS: atom_id res chain seq x y z
N MET A 1 -3.49 23.55 -23.13
CA MET A 1 -4.10 22.54 -24.02
C MET A 1 -3.83 21.13 -23.49
N PHE A 2 -2.57 20.73 -23.26
CA PHE A 2 -2.23 19.42 -22.70
C PHE A 2 -2.88 19.12 -21.34
N GLU A 3 -2.73 20.03 -20.36
CA GLU A 3 -3.36 19.93 -19.03
C GLU A 3 -4.89 19.80 -19.05
N ASN A 4 -5.52 20.24 -20.14
CA ASN A 4 -6.97 20.19 -20.28
C ASN A 4 -7.43 18.96 -21.09
N ARG A 5 -6.75 18.63 -22.19
CA ARG A 5 -7.19 17.55 -23.10
C ARG A 5 -6.69 16.16 -22.69
N VAL A 6 -5.54 16.07 -22.02
CA VAL A 6 -5.00 14.76 -21.61
C VAL A 6 -5.88 14.06 -20.58
N PRO A 7 -6.45 14.74 -19.56
CA PRO A 7 -7.44 14.11 -18.70
C PRO A 7 -8.61 13.50 -19.47
N HIS A 8 -9.15 14.21 -20.47
CA HIS A 8 -10.25 13.69 -21.31
C HIS A 8 -9.85 12.42 -22.06
N MET A 9 -8.62 12.36 -22.59
CA MET A 9 -8.07 11.16 -23.24
C MET A 9 -7.96 10.00 -22.26
N LEU A 10 -7.38 10.23 -21.08
CA LEU A 10 -7.14 9.21 -20.06
C LEU A 10 -8.44 8.69 -19.42
N ASP A 11 -9.42 9.57 -19.20
CA ASP A 11 -10.71 9.24 -18.59
C ASP A 11 -11.70 8.64 -19.59
N ASN A 12 -11.36 8.62 -20.89
CA ASN A 12 -12.23 8.18 -21.98
C ASN A 12 -13.56 8.97 -22.05
N ASP A 13 -13.56 10.22 -21.56
CA ASP A 13 -14.69 11.15 -21.62
C ASP A 13 -14.48 12.15 -22.76
N TYR A 14 -15.28 11.98 -23.82
CA TYR A 14 -15.26 12.85 -25.00
C TYR A 14 -16.52 13.70 -25.12
N THR A 15 -17.15 14.02 -23.99
CA THR A 15 -18.22 15.01 -23.93
C THR A 15 -17.67 16.34 -24.48
N PRO A 16 -18.27 16.90 -25.55
CA PRO A 16 -17.64 17.97 -26.30
C PRO A 16 -17.69 19.30 -25.54
N TYR A 17 -16.54 19.77 -25.06
CA TYR A 17 -16.33 21.17 -24.68
C TYR A 17 -15.87 21.99 -25.89
N SER A 18 -15.15 21.35 -26.80
CA SER A 18 -14.75 21.86 -28.11
C SER A 18 -14.73 20.70 -29.09
N ALA A 19 -15.54 20.75 -30.14
CA ALA A 19 -15.70 19.62 -31.05
C ALA A 19 -14.48 19.42 -31.96
N LEU A 20 -14.15 18.16 -32.27
CA LEU A 20 -13.08 17.76 -33.18
C LEU A 20 -13.19 18.46 -34.55
N ASP A 21 -14.41 18.59 -35.10
CA ASP A 21 -14.65 19.28 -36.37
C ASP A 21 -14.33 20.78 -36.36
N ILE A 22 -14.23 21.42 -35.17
CA ILE A 22 -13.76 22.80 -35.08
C ILE A 22 -12.31 22.89 -35.57
N PHE A 23 -11.46 21.93 -35.18
CA PHE A 23 -10.07 21.85 -35.63
C PHE A 23 -9.96 21.47 -37.11
N VAL A 24 -10.85 20.62 -37.63
CA VAL A 24 -10.94 20.34 -39.07
C VAL A 24 -11.22 21.62 -39.86
N LYS A 25 -12.18 22.43 -39.39
CA LYS A 25 -12.54 23.70 -40.02
C LYS A 25 -11.40 24.71 -39.93
N ASP A 26 -10.86 24.95 -38.75
CA ASP A 26 -9.85 26.00 -38.52
C ASP A 26 -8.51 25.67 -39.19
N LEU A 27 -7.99 24.45 -39.02
CA LEU A 27 -6.77 24.02 -39.71
C LEU A 27 -6.96 23.95 -41.23
N GLY A 28 -8.17 23.61 -41.69
CA GLY A 28 -8.52 23.62 -43.11
C GLY A 28 -8.50 25.02 -43.72
N ILE A 29 -8.91 26.06 -42.98
CA ILE A 29 -8.80 27.46 -43.41
C ILE A 29 -7.32 27.85 -43.54
N VAL A 30 -6.52 27.57 -42.50
CA VAL A 30 -5.08 27.88 -42.49
C VAL A 30 -4.35 27.17 -43.63
N ALA A 31 -4.63 25.88 -43.86
CA ALA A 31 -4.02 25.10 -44.93
C ALA A 31 -4.35 25.67 -46.33
N ARG A 32 -5.59 26.12 -46.56
CA ARG A 32 -5.99 26.73 -47.84
C ARG A 32 -5.31 28.07 -48.07
N GLU A 33 -5.25 28.94 -47.05
CA GLU A 33 -4.62 30.26 -47.17
C GLU A 33 -3.13 30.12 -47.47
N CYS A 34 -2.40 29.29 -46.70
CA CYS A 34 -0.97 29.10 -46.94
C CYS A 34 -0.67 28.46 -48.30
N SER A 35 -1.54 27.56 -48.78
CA SER A 35 -1.42 26.99 -50.12
C SER A 35 -1.52 28.07 -51.22
N ALA A 36 -2.44 29.03 -51.07
CA ALA A 36 -2.60 30.14 -52.02
C ALA A 36 -1.33 31.00 -52.13
N HIS A 37 -0.58 31.15 -51.03
CA HIS A 37 0.68 31.90 -50.98
C HIS A 37 1.93 31.04 -51.15
N LYS A 38 1.80 29.74 -51.45
CA LYS A 38 2.91 28.78 -51.57
C LYS A 38 3.80 28.71 -50.31
N VAL A 39 3.20 28.86 -49.14
CA VAL A 39 3.88 28.77 -47.84
C VAL A 39 3.70 27.36 -47.25
N PRO A 40 4.78 26.64 -46.91
CA PRO A 40 4.68 25.29 -46.36
C PRO A 40 4.25 25.28 -44.88
N LEU A 41 3.46 24.27 -44.49
CA LEU A 41 2.96 24.06 -43.13
C LEU A 41 3.25 22.65 -42.61
N HIS A 42 4.51 22.32 -42.35
CA HIS A 42 4.91 20.95 -42.02
C HIS A 42 4.11 20.32 -40.85
N MET A 43 4.02 21.02 -39.71
CA MET A 43 3.32 20.48 -38.52
C MET A 43 1.79 20.60 -38.62
N ALA A 44 1.28 21.74 -39.12
CA ALA A 44 -0.16 21.97 -39.18
C ALA A 44 -0.84 21.07 -40.22
N THR A 45 -0.17 20.73 -41.33
CA THR A 45 -0.70 19.75 -42.29
C THR A 45 -0.79 18.36 -41.68
N VAL A 46 0.21 17.91 -40.90
CA VAL A 46 0.17 16.62 -40.20
C VAL A 46 -0.97 16.61 -39.18
N ALA A 47 -1.07 17.64 -38.33
CA ALA A 47 -2.16 17.76 -37.37
C ALA A 47 -3.52 17.78 -38.06
N TYR A 48 -3.67 18.54 -39.15
CA TYR A 48 -4.90 18.60 -39.94
C TYR A 48 -5.33 17.24 -40.45
N GLN A 49 -4.41 16.44 -40.99
CA GLN A 49 -4.73 15.09 -41.47
C GLN A 49 -5.23 14.18 -40.35
N LEU A 50 -4.65 14.26 -39.15
CA LEU A 50 -5.13 13.49 -38.00
C LEU A 50 -6.56 13.88 -37.60
N PHE A 51 -6.88 15.18 -37.57
CA PHE A 51 -8.25 15.65 -37.31
C PHE A 51 -9.22 15.23 -38.42
N VAL A 52 -8.80 15.27 -39.69
CA VAL A 52 -9.61 14.76 -40.81
C VAL A 52 -9.87 13.25 -40.66
N SER A 53 -8.86 12.46 -40.30
CA SER A 53 -9.00 11.03 -40.04
C SER A 53 -9.99 10.77 -38.90
N GLY A 54 -9.90 11.52 -37.79
CA GLY A 54 -10.82 11.39 -36.67
C GLY A 54 -12.27 11.76 -37.03
N SER A 55 -12.46 12.83 -37.80
CA SER A 55 -13.76 13.23 -38.31
C SER A 55 -14.37 12.17 -39.24
N ALA A 56 -13.56 11.64 -40.17
CA ALA A 56 -13.96 10.57 -41.10
C ALA A 56 -14.31 9.25 -40.36
N ALA A 57 -13.69 8.99 -39.21
CA ALA A 57 -14.02 7.87 -38.33
C ALA A 57 -15.33 8.08 -37.52
N GLY A 58 -16.03 9.21 -37.71
CA GLY A 58 -17.30 9.51 -37.07
C GLY A 58 -17.18 10.25 -35.74
N TRP A 59 -15.99 10.74 -35.37
CA TRP A 59 -15.75 11.43 -34.10
C TRP A 59 -15.82 12.96 -34.19
N GLY A 60 -16.26 13.51 -35.33
CA GLY A 60 -16.29 14.95 -35.57
C GLY A 60 -17.05 15.79 -34.53
N ARG A 61 -18.10 15.21 -33.92
CA ARG A 61 -18.91 15.85 -32.87
C ARG A 61 -18.43 15.60 -31.44
N GLN A 62 -17.39 14.79 -31.25
CA GLN A 62 -16.79 14.52 -29.94
C GLN A 62 -15.82 15.63 -29.56
N ASP A 63 -15.41 15.68 -28.29
CA ASP A 63 -14.33 16.57 -27.84
C ASP A 63 -13.08 16.41 -28.73
N ASP A 64 -12.36 17.51 -28.96
CA ASP A 64 -11.18 17.54 -29.82
C ASP A 64 -10.03 16.63 -29.30
N ALA A 65 -10.02 16.30 -28.00
CA ALA A 65 -9.18 15.27 -27.41
C ALA A 65 -9.38 13.88 -28.06
N GLY A 66 -10.55 13.65 -28.68
CA GLY A 66 -10.89 12.44 -29.43
C GLY A 66 -9.96 12.14 -30.59
N VAL A 67 -9.11 13.08 -31.02
CA VAL A 67 -8.04 12.82 -31.98
C VAL A 67 -7.07 11.72 -31.50
N VAL A 68 -6.96 11.48 -30.18
CA VAL A 68 -6.16 10.38 -29.63
C VAL A 68 -6.58 9.02 -30.18
N LYS A 69 -7.88 8.82 -30.44
CA LYS A 69 -8.44 7.57 -30.99
C LYS A 69 -7.89 7.21 -32.36
N VAL A 70 -7.41 8.19 -33.12
CA VAL A 70 -6.71 7.94 -34.39
C VAL A 70 -5.42 7.17 -34.12
N TYR A 71 -4.66 7.54 -33.09
CA TYR A 71 -3.45 6.81 -32.69
C TYR A 71 -3.77 5.44 -32.10
N GLU A 72 -4.84 5.33 -31.30
CA GLU A 72 -5.27 4.04 -30.77
C GLU A 72 -5.63 3.07 -31.90
N MET A 73 -6.37 3.54 -32.91
CA MET A 73 -6.72 2.75 -34.08
C MET A 73 -5.49 2.32 -34.89
N LEU A 74 -4.48 3.19 -35.01
CA LEU A 74 -3.25 2.90 -35.77
C LEU A 74 -2.31 1.93 -35.04
N THR A 75 -2.27 1.99 -33.71
CA THR A 75 -1.29 1.24 -32.89
C THR A 75 -1.89 0.00 -32.23
N GLY A 76 -3.21 -0.06 -32.07
CA GLY A 76 -3.89 -1.04 -31.22
C GLY A 76 -3.69 -0.82 -29.72
N VAL A 77 -3.05 0.28 -29.31
CA VAL A 77 -2.83 0.64 -27.90
C VAL A 77 -3.90 1.62 -27.46
N HIS A 78 -4.61 1.30 -26.38
CA HIS A 78 -5.58 2.20 -25.77
C HIS A 78 -4.89 3.17 -24.80
N VAL A 79 -5.25 4.45 -24.89
CA VAL A 79 -4.82 5.51 -24.00
C VAL A 79 -5.88 5.64 -22.92
N GLU A 80 -5.63 5.01 -21.78
CA GLU A 80 -6.51 5.07 -20.60
C GLU A 80 -5.68 5.35 -19.35
N ALA A 81 -6.31 5.96 -18.34
CA ALA A 81 -5.71 6.18 -17.03
C ALA A 81 -5.39 4.88 -16.26
N LYS A 82 -5.85 3.72 -16.78
CA LYS A 82 -5.71 2.45 -16.09
C LYS A 82 -4.27 1.98 -16.10
N LEU A 83 -3.76 1.77 -14.89
CA LEU A 83 -2.50 1.10 -14.70
C LEU A 83 -2.61 -0.33 -15.26
N PRO A 84 -1.64 -0.77 -16.08
CA PRO A 84 -1.72 -2.09 -16.70
C PRO A 84 -1.61 -3.18 -15.63
N VAL A 85 -2.33 -4.28 -15.85
CA VAL A 85 -2.08 -5.53 -15.12
C VAL A 85 -0.72 -6.06 -15.58
N LEU A 86 0.23 -6.14 -14.66
CA LEU A 86 1.59 -6.59 -14.99
C LEU A 86 1.69 -8.11 -14.88
N LYS A 87 2.53 -8.74 -15.71
CA LYS A 87 2.90 -10.14 -15.50
C LYS A 87 3.81 -10.25 -14.29
N LYS A 88 3.41 -11.04 -13.31
CA LYS A 88 4.07 -11.15 -12.01
C LYS A 88 5.51 -11.61 -12.16
N GLU A 89 5.75 -12.73 -12.83
CA GLU A 89 7.11 -13.26 -12.97
C GLU A 89 8.05 -12.30 -13.70
N ASP A 90 7.61 -11.72 -14.82
CA ASP A 90 8.42 -10.80 -15.62
C ASP A 90 8.77 -9.54 -14.81
N THR A 91 7.78 -9.01 -14.07
CA THR A 91 7.96 -7.86 -13.19
C THR A 91 8.99 -8.17 -12.11
N LEU A 92 8.83 -9.29 -11.38
CA LEU A 92 9.76 -9.66 -10.30
C LEU A 92 11.18 -9.93 -10.82
N LYS A 93 11.33 -10.54 -12.01
CA LYS A 93 12.63 -10.78 -12.66
C LYS A 93 13.31 -9.49 -13.13
N SER A 94 12.54 -8.45 -13.44
CA SER A 94 13.08 -7.15 -13.86
C SER A 94 13.64 -6.31 -12.71
N LEU A 95 13.27 -6.63 -11.46
CA LEU A 95 13.76 -5.92 -10.28
C LEU A 95 15.24 -6.21 -10.02
N PRO A 96 15.98 -5.28 -9.37
CA PRO A 96 17.33 -5.57 -8.89
C PRO A 96 17.38 -6.85 -8.04
N LEU A 97 18.52 -7.55 -7.99
CA LEU A 97 18.66 -8.72 -7.11
C LEU A 97 18.42 -8.35 -5.65
N GLU A 98 17.79 -9.24 -4.89
CA GLU A 98 17.54 -9.05 -3.46
C GLU A 98 18.84 -8.80 -2.69
N TRP A 99 18.72 -8.09 -1.55
CA TRP A 99 19.86 -7.86 -0.67
C TRP A 99 20.47 -9.20 -0.23
N PRO A 100 21.79 -9.39 -0.41
CA PRO A 100 22.40 -10.72 -0.37
C PRO A 100 22.38 -11.37 1.02
N VAL A 101 22.31 -10.58 2.09
CA VAL A 101 22.38 -11.05 3.48
C VAL A 101 21.02 -10.95 4.14
N ASP A 102 20.62 -11.95 4.94
CA ASP A 102 19.38 -11.87 5.72
C ASP A 102 19.59 -11.07 6.99
N PRO A 103 18.93 -9.91 7.16
CA PRO A 103 19.12 -9.10 8.36
C PRO A 103 18.28 -9.57 9.55
N THR A 104 17.51 -10.67 9.44
CA THR A 104 16.61 -11.15 10.51
C THR A 104 17.34 -11.37 11.84
N GLU A 105 18.51 -12.03 11.82
CA GLU A 105 19.31 -12.23 13.04
C GLU A 105 19.88 -10.93 13.60
N ASP A 106 20.22 -9.97 12.74
CA ASP A 106 20.68 -8.66 13.19
C ASP A 106 19.52 -7.88 13.84
N ILE A 107 18.31 -7.96 13.29
CA ILE A 107 17.10 -7.38 13.89
C ILE A 107 16.86 -7.96 15.29
N ARG A 108 16.96 -9.30 15.45
CA ARG A 108 16.79 -9.94 16.76
C ARG A 108 17.81 -9.42 17.78
N LYS A 109 19.09 -9.30 17.41
CA LYS A 109 20.13 -8.74 18.28
C LYS A 109 19.89 -7.27 18.62
N LEU A 110 19.50 -6.46 17.63
CA LEU A 110 19.19 -5.04 17.84
C LEU A 110 17.97 -4.86 18.77
N ASN A 111 16.94 -5.69 18.61
CA ASN A 111 15.75 -5.68 19.45
C ASN A 111 16.05 -6.11 20.89
N GLN A 112 16.93 -7.10 21.11
CA GLN A 112 17.35 -7.51 22.45
C GLN A 112 18.08 -6.40 23.22
N ASN A 113 18.79 -5.52 22.51
CA ASN A 113 19.46 -4.37 23.09
C ASN A 113 18.55 -3.14 23.23
N SER A 114 17.32 -3.21 22.71
CA SER A 114 16.34 -2.14 22.75
C SER A 114 15.39 -2.34 23.92
N SER A 115 15.10 -1.27 24.65
CA SER A 115 14.02 -1.25 25.65
C SER A 115 12.66 -0.89 25.04
N LYS A 116 12.50 -1.08 23.71
CA LYS A 116 11.33 -0.64 22.96
C LYS A 116 10.43 -1.81 22.59
N THR A 117 9.18 -1.79 23.04
CA THR A 117 8.16 -2.78 22.69
C THR A 117 7.37 -2.33 21.46
N LEU A 118 7.19 -3.24 20.50
CA LEU A 118 6.28 -3.01 19.37
C LEU A 118 4.84 -3.31 19.82
N VAL A 119 3.97 -2.30 19.84
CA VAL A 119 2.56 -2.47 20.22
C VAL A 119 1.71 -2.44 18.95
N VAL A 120 1.16 -3.59 18.59
CA VAL A 120 0.40 -3.79 17.36
C VAL A 120 -1.09 -3.68 17.68
N LEU A 121 -1.75 -2.67 17.13
CA LEU A 121 -3.20 -2.53 17.15
C LEU A 121 -3.74 -3.19 15.89
N ASP A 122 -4.39 -4.34 16.04
CA ASP A 122 -4.91 -5.14 14.93
C ASP A 122 -6.38 -4.83 14.71
N ASP A 123 -6.73 -4.30 13.52
CA ASP A 123 -8.09 -3.88 13.17
C ASP A 123 -9.04 -5.06 12.85
N ASP A 124 -8.51 -6.29 12.75
CA ASP A 124 -9.23 -7.52 12.37
C ASP A 124 -8.57 -8.78 12.98
N PRO A 125 -9.33 -9.77 13.48
CA PRO A 125 -8.79 -11.02 14.08
C PRO A 125 -7.93 -11.89 13.16
N THR A 126 -7.90 -11.61 11.86
CA THR A 126 -7.07 -12.35 10.89
C THR A 126 -5.59 -11.98 10.93
N GLY A 127 -5.16 -10.99 11.72
CA GLY A 127 -3.83 -10.42 11.56
C GLY A 127 -2.65 -11.18 12.16
N THR A 128 -2.84 -12.12 13.06
CA THR A 128 -1.73 -12.86 13.71
C THR A 128 -1.07 -13.92 12.82
N GLN A 129 -1.44 -14.02 11.54
CA GLN A 129 -1.04 -15.06 10.59
C GLN A 129 0.46 -15.22 10.29
N THR A 130 1.28 -14.21 10.59
CA THR A 130 2.73 -14.22 10.24
C THR A 130 3.64 -14.24 11.46
N VAL A 131 3.07 -14.37 12.65
CA VAL A 131 3.80 -14.33 13.92
C VAL A 131 3.50 -15.59 14.75
N HIS A 132 4.43 -15.95 15.64
CA HIS A 132 4.25 -17.02 16.63
C HIS A 132 4.93 -16.60 17.94
N ASP A 133 4.51 -17.20 19.06
CA ASP A 133 5.02 -16.89 20.41
C ASP A 133 4.92 -15.41 20.81
N ILE A 134 3.85 -14.74 20.37
CA ILE A 134 3.51 -13.36 20.74
C ILE A 134 2.17 -13.31 21.48
N GLU A 135 2.13 -12.54 22.56
CA GLU A 135 0.92 -12.29 23.35
C GLU A 135 -0.11 -11.49 22.55
N VAL A 136 -1.36 -11.96 22.55
CA VAL A 136 -2.51 -11.29 21.91
C VAL A 136 -3.51 -10.94 22.99
N LEU A 137 -3.70 -9.64 23.21
CA LEU A 137 -4.64 -9.12 24.18
C LEU A 137 -5.99 -8.80 23.52
N THR A 138 -7.05 -9.19 24.20
CA THR A 138 -8.44 -8.81 23.86
C THR A 138 -9.00 -7.76 24.83
N GLU A 139 -8.17 -7.28 25.74
CA GLU A 139 -8.45 -6.22 26.72
C GLU A 139 -7.21 -5.32 26.87
N TRP A 140 -7.42 -4.05 27.20
CA TRP A 140 -6.36 -3.04 27.25
C TRP A 140 -6.50 -2.15 28.50
N THR A 141 -6.85 -2.76 29.63
CA THR A 141 -6.81 -2.05 30.91
C THR A 141 -5.36 -1.66 31.24
N VAL A 142 -5.17 -0.56 31.97
CA VAL A 142 -3.82 -0.12 32.38
C VAL A 142 -3.11 -1.22 33.19
N GLU A 143 -3.82 -1.95 34.04
CA GLU A 143 -3.26 -3.06 34.83
C GLU A 143 -2.76 -4.20 33.93
N SER A 144 -3.58 -4.66 32.98
CA SER A 144 -3.19 -5.73 32.05
C SER A 144 -1.99 -5.31 31.20
N LEU A 145 -1.94 -4.05 30.75
CA LEU A 145 -0.82 -3.50 29.99
C LEU A 145 0.45 -3.38 30.85
N VAL A 146 0.36 -2.91 32.10
CA VAL A 146 1.51 -2.85 33.03
C VAL A 146 2.10 -4.24 33.24
N ASN A 147 1.25 -5.26 33.45
CA ASN A 147 1.70 -6.64 33.60
C ASN A 147 2.46 -7.13 32.35
N GLN A 148 1.94 -6.83 31.16
CA GLN A 148 2.64 -7.21 29.92
C GLN A 148 3.94 -6.44 29.72
N PHE A 149 3.97 -5.12 29.90
CA PHE A 149 5.20 -4.32 29.79
C PHE A 149 6.26 -4.72 30.81
N THR A 150 5.87 -5.19 32.00
CA THR A 150 6.81 -5.71 33.02
C THR A 150 7.57 -6.94 32.53
N LYS A 151 6.96 -7.78 31.68
CA LYS A 151 7.62 -8.93 31.03
C LYS A 151 8.63 -8.52 29.95
N ARG A 152 8.65 -7.24 29.56
CA ARG A 152 9.50 -6.66 28.49
C ARG A 152 9.39 -7.42 27.16
N PRO A 153 8.18 -7.62 26.62
CA PRO A 153 8.00 -8.30 25.35
C PRO A 153 8.61 -7.45 24.22
N THR A 154 9.20 -8.10 23.22
CA THR A 154 9.62 -7.41 21.99
C THR A 154 8.41 -6.89 21.21
N CYS A 155 7.29 -7.60 21.27
CA CYS A 155 6.05 -7.26 20.59
C CYS A 155 4.84 -7.74 21.38
N LEU A 156 3.75 -6.98 21.33
CA LEU A 156 2.44 -7.39 21.85
C LEU A 156 1.35 -6.99 20.86
N PHE A 157 0.33 -7.82 20.72
CA PHE A 157 -0.85 -7.52 19.90
C PHE A 157 -2.02 -7.11 20.79
N ILE A 158 -2.78 -6.12 20.35
CA ILE A 158 -4.09 -5.76 20.89
C ILE A 158 -5.08 -5.92 19.74
N LEU A 159 -5.98 -6.88 19.88
CA LEU A 159 -7.05 -7.10 18.90
C LEU A 159 -8.16 -6.08 19.13
N THR A 160 -8.22 -5.08 18.26
CA THR A 160 -9.19 -3.98 18.36
C THR A 160 -10.50 -4.30 17.65
N ASN A 161 -10.43 -5.10 16.57
CA ASN A 161 -11.54 -5.34 15.66
C ASN A 161 -12.20 -4.03 15.17
N SER A 162 -11.42 -2.95 15.08
CA SER A 162 -11.90 -1.59 14.81
C SER A 162 -12.51 -1.45 13.42
N ARG A 163 -12.13 -2.29 12.45
CA ARG A 163 -12.68 -2.26 11.08
C ARG A 163 -14.19 -2.50 11.01
N ALA A 164 -14.75 -3.18 12.02
CA ALA A 164 -16.19 -3.41 12.13
C ALA A 164 -16.96 -2.23 12.76
N LEU A 165 -16.26 -1.20 13.22
CA LEU A 165 -16.83 -0.05 13.91
C LEU A 165 -17.13 1.10 12.94
N SER A 166 -17.91 2.07 13.40
CA SER A 166 -17.97 3.37 12.71
C SER A 166 -16.68 4.13 12.95
N THR A 167 -16.37 5.07 12.05
CA THR A 167 -15.15 5.90 12.15
C THR A 167 -15.03 6.60 13.51
N GLU A 168 -16.12 7.13 14.05
CA GLU A 168 -16.12 7.83 15.35
C GLU A 168 -15.76 6.88 16.50
N LYS A 169 -16.25 5.64 16.43
CA LYS A 169 -15.94 4.60 17.43
C LYS A 169 -14.51 4.09 17.29
N ALA A 170 -14.01 3.92 16.07
CA ALA A 170 -12.63 3.52 15.82
C ALA A 170 -11.62 4.57 16.32
N ILE A 171 -11.93 5.86 16.10
CA ILE A 171 -11.15 6.99 16.67
C ILE A 171 -11.14 6.90 18.19
N ALA A 172 -12.32 6.87 18.83
CA ALA A 172 -12.42 6.85 20.29
C ALA A 172 -11.69 5.65 20.92
N LEU A 173 -11.81 4.48 20.29
CA LEU A 173 -11.13 3.25 20.69
C LEU A 173 -9.60 3.38 20.57
N THR A 174 -9.11 3.90 19.44
CA THR A 174 -7.67 4.08 19.21
C THR A 174 -7.07 5.04 20.23
N GLU A 175 -7.76 6.15 20.52
CA GLU A 175 -7.31 7.09 21.54
C GLU A 175 -7.31 6.47 22.94
N GLU A 176 -8.34 5.69 23.29
CA GLU A 176 -8.42 4.99 24.58
C GLU A 176 -7.25 4.03 24.75
N ILE A 177 -6.99 3.19 23.75
CA ILE A 177 -5.88 2.23 23.78
C ILE A 177 -4.55 2.96 23.89
N CYS A 178 -4.32 4.01 23.07
CA CYS A 178 -3.08 4.78 23.14
C CYS A 178 -2.89 5.47 24.50
N ARG A 179 -3.97 5.99 25.11
CA ARG A 179 -3.92 6.61 26.44
C ARG A 179 -3.54 5.56 27.49
N ASN A 180 -4.14 4.37 27.42
CA ASN A 180 -3.85 3.31 28.39
C ASN A 180 -2.43 2.76 28.22
N ILE A 181 -1.92 2.66 26.99
CA ILE A 181 -0.52 2.31 26.70
C ILE A 181 0.42 3.35 27.31
N ASP A 182 0.20 4.64 27.05
CA ASP A 182 1.04 5.72 27.55
C ASP A 182 1.05 5.79 29.08
N LEU A 183 -0.11 5.57 29.72
CA LEU A 183 -0.22 5.44 31.18
C LEU A 183 0.54 4.22 31.71
N ALA A 184 0.39 3.05 31.09
CA ALA A 184 1.05 1.83 31.52
C ALA A 184 2.57 1.91 31.39
N VAL A 185 3.07 2.48 30.29
CA VAL A 185 4.51 2.70 30.07
C VAL A 185 5.10 3.66 31.12
N LYS A 186 4.38 4.72 31.50
CA LYS A 186 4.83 5.63 32.58
C LYS A 186 4.94 4.96 33.95
N LEU A 187 4.20 3.87 34.18
CA LEU A 187 4.25 3.08 35.41
C LEU A 187 5.35 2.02 35.40
N VAL A 188 5.96 1.73 34.24
CA VAL A 188 7.04 0.75 34.08
C VAL A 188 8.35 1.48 33.75
N GLU A 189 9.34 1.40 34.64
CA GLU A 189 10.61 2.11 34.42
C GLU A 189 11.38 1.57 33.21
N LYS A 190 11.92 2.51 32.40
CA LYS A 190 12.87 2.25 31.31
C LYS A 190 12.30 1.37 30.19
N ILE A 191 11.07 1.62 29.78
CA ILE A 191 10.48 1.02 28.58
C ILE A 191 9.98 2.13 27.65
N ASP A 192 10.10 1.91 26.35
CA ASP A 192 9.56 2.77 25.29
C ASP A 192 8.70 1.90 24.35
N TYR A 193 7.96 2.51 23.44
CA TYR A 193 7.10 1.77 22.52
C TYR A 193 7.03 2.40 21.13
N THR A 194 6.68 1.55 20.15
CA THR A 194 6.30 1.97 18.80
C THR A 194 4.91 1.40 18.51
N VAL A 195 3.98 2.27 18.09
CA VAL A 195 2.63 1.85 17.69
C VAL A 195 2.63 1.41 16.23
N VAL A 196 2.04 0.24 15.98
CA VAL A 196 1.74 -0.26 14.65
C VAL A 196 0.22 -0.41 14.52
N LEU A 197 -0.38 0.42 13.67
CA LEU A 197 -1.75 0.28 13.21
C LEU A 197 -1.75 -0.76 12.10
N ARG A 198 -1.95 -2.01 12.47
CA ARG A 198 -1.97 -3.11 11.52
C ARG A 198 -3.35 -3.16 10.89
N GLY A 199 -3.37 -3.06 9.57
CA GLY A 199 -4.60 -2.98 8.78
C GLY A 199 -4.68 -4.07 7.73
N ASP A 200 -5.66 -3.91 6.84
CA ASP A 200 -5.80 -4.73 5.66
C ASP A 200 -4.69 -4.44 4.63
N SER A 201 -4.09 -5.51 4.12
CA SER A 201 -3.10 -5.41 3.03
C SER A 201 -3.69 -4.77 1.77
N THR A 202 -5.02 -4.85 1.56
CA THR A 202 -5.69 -4.13 0.45
C THR A 202 -6.15 -2.72 0.81
N LEU A 203 -5.46 -2.06 1.73
CA LEU A 203 -5.60 -0.63 2.05
C LEU A 203 -6.90 -0.20 2.72
N ARG A 204 -7.82 -1.13 3.00
CA ARG A 204 -9.06 -0.86 3.77
C ARG A 204 -8.73 -0.59 5.24
N GLY A 205 -9.64 0.10 5.92
CA GLY A 205 -9.50 0.53 7.32
C GLY A 205 -9.63 2.05 7.50
N HIS A 206 -9.66 2.48 8.76
CA HIS A 206 -9.94 3.85 9.16
C HIS A 206 -8.71 4.75 9.09
N PHE A 207 -8.20 4.97 7.89
CA PHE A 207 -7.12 5.93 7.66
C PHE A 207 -7.58 7.12 6.83
N PRO A 208 -7.13 8.33 7.21
CA PRO A 208 -6.10 8.63 8.22
C PRO A 208 -6.59 8.66 9.67
N GLU A 209 -7.86 8.40 9.94
CA GLU A 209 -8.50 8.71 11.21
C GLU A 209 -7.86 8.01 12.44
N GLU A 210 -7.52 6.72 12.36
CA GLU A 210 -6.81 6.01 13.43
C GLU A 210 -5.38 6.52 13.61
N ALA A 211 -4.72 6.92 12.51
CA ALA A 211 -3.37 7.49 12.58
C ALA A 211 -3.37 8.86 13.25
N ASP A 212 -4.33 9.71 12.89
CA ASP A 212 -4.55 11.00 13.55
C ASP A 212 -4.91 10.81 15.04
N ALA A 213 -5.77 9.84 15.37
CA ALA A 213 -6.16 9.50 16.74
C ALA A 213 -4.98 8.99 17.59
N ALA A 214 -4.11 8.17 17.02
CA ALA A 214 -2.90 7.73 17.70
C ALA A 214 -1.96 8.91 18.00
N VAL A 215 -1.67 9.75 16.99
CA VAL A 215 -0.81 10.93 17.13
C VAL A 215 -1.37 11.96 18.11
N SER A 216 -2.70 12.12 18.20
CA SER A 216 -3.31 13.07 19.14
C SER A 216 -3.00 12.73 20.61
N VAL A 217 -2.70 11.46 20.89
CA VAL A 217 -2.39 10.96 22.23
C VAL A 217 -0.88 10.76 22.44
N ILE A 218 -0.21 10.04 21.55
CA ILE A 218 1.22 9.68 21.71
C ILE A 218 2.16 10.83 21.34
N GLY A 219 1.62 11.89 20.73
CA GLY A 219 2.37 13.05 20.27
C GLY A 219 2.89 12.89 18.85
N GLU A 220 3.45 13.99 18.33
CA GLU A 220 3.97 14.07 16.98
C GLU A 220 5.23 13.22 16.81
N VAL A 221 5.21 12.33 15.81
CA VAL A 221 6.30 11.42 15.44
C VAL A 221 7.18 11.99 14.32
N ASP A 222 8.36 11.40 14.09
CA ASP A 222 9.23 11.79 12.99
C ASP A 222 8.61 11.48 11.63
N ALA A 223 8.02 10.28 11.47
CA ALA A 223 7.30 9.94 10.26
C ALA A 223 6.20 8.89 10.45
N TRP A 224 5.18 8.97 9.61
CA TRP A 224 4.24 7.89 9.35
C TRP A 224 4.83 6.93 8.32
N ILE A 225 4.87 5.64 8.63
CA ILE A 225 5.40 4.60 7.75
C ILE A 225 4.22 3.79 7.21
N ILE A 226 4.04 3.81 5.89
CA ILE A 226 2.95 3.11 5.20
C ILE A 226 3.53 1.95 4.43
N CYS A 227 3.20 0.73 4.86
CA CYS A 227 3.81 -0.48 4.36
C CYS A 227 2.80 -1.64 4.26
N PRO A 228 1.95 -1.66 3.20
CA PRO A 228 0.89 -2.65 3.03
C PRO A 228 1.34 -3.99 2.43
N PHE A 229 2.65 -4.15 2.15
CA PHE A 229 3.20 -5.38 1.57
C PHE A 229 2.86 -6.62 2.40
N PHE A 230 2.41 -7.67 1.73
CA PHE A 230 2.12 -8.96 2.35
C PHE A 230 2.31 -10.09 1.35
N LEU A 231 3.47 -10.77 1.41
CA LEU A 231 3.88 -11.75 0.40
C LEU A 231 2.91 -12.93 0.29
N GLN A 232 2.51 -13.51 1.43
CA GLN A 232 1.62 -14.68 1.51
C GLN A 232 0.19 -14.31 1.08
N GLY A 233 -0.20 -13.05 1.27
CA GLY A 233 -1.40 -12.48 0.68
C GLY A 233 -1.26 -12.16 -0.80
N GLY A 234 -0.06 -12.20 -1.39
CA GLY A 234 0.17 -11.78 -2.77
C GLY A 234 0.01 -10.27 -2.96
N ARG A 235 0.36 -9.47 -1.96
CA ARG A 235 0.32 -8.00 -2.02
C ARG A 235 1.73 -7.45 -2.17
N TYR A 236 1.96 -6.69 -3.23
CA TYR A 236 3.26 -6.16 -3.63
C TYR A 236 3.19 -4.65 -3.73
N THR A 237 4.28 -3.94 -3.42
CA THR A 237 4.39 -2.50 -3.69
C THR A 237 5.63 -2.27 -4.53
N ILE A 238 5.43 -1.87 -5.79
CA ILE A 238 6.50 -1.70 -6.79
C ILE A 238 6.30 -0.35 -7.47
N ASN A 239 7.36 0.47 -7.51
CA ASN A 239 7.32 1.83 -8.06
C ASN A 239 6.17 2.67 -7.48
N ASP A 240 5.99 2.58 -6.16
CA ASP A 240 4.95 3.19 -5.35
C ASP A 240 3.53 2.68 -5.60
N ILE A 241 3.32 1.80 -6.59
CA ILE A 241 2.02 1.21 -6.89
C ILE A 241 1.83 -0.05 -6.06
N HIS A 242 0.70 -0.13 -5.35
CA HIS A 242 0.29 -1.33 -4.64
C HIS A 242 -0.50 -2.26 -5.55
N TYR A 243 -0.14 -3.54 -5.56
CA TYR A 243 -0.70 -4.57 -6.42
C TYR A 243 -1.25 -5.73 -5.60
N VAL A 244 -2.34 -6.32 -6.09
CA VAL A 244 -2.89 -7.60 -5.64
C VAL A 244 -2.64 -8.63 -6.72
N ALA A 245 -1.97 -9.73 -6.36
CA ALA A 245 -1.74 -10.83 -7.27
C ALA A 245 -3.02 -11.62 -7.53
N ASP A 246 -3.36 -11.80 -8.80
CA ASP A 246 -4.42 -12.69 -9.27
C ASP A 246 -3.88 -13.58 -10.39
N GLY A 247 -3.72 -14.87 -10.09
CA GLY A 247 -3.01 -15.80 -10.97
C GLY A 247 -1.56 -15.35 -11.22
N ASP A 248 -1.21 -15.15 -12.50
CA ASP A 248 0.08 -14.62 -12.94
C ASP A 248 0.06 -13.09 -13.14
N GLY A 249 -1.06 -12.43 -12.84
CA GLY A 249 -1.21 -10.97 -12.93
C GLY A 249 -0.94 -10.26 -11.62
N LEU A 250 -0.36 -9.06 -11.69
CA LEU A 250 -0.33 -8.06 -10.63
C LEU A 250 -1.35 -6.97 -11.00
N VAL A 251 -2.50 -7.00 -10.34
CA VAL A 251 -3.59 -6.05 -10.56
C VAL A 251 -3.40 -4.85 -9.63
N PRO A 252 -3.36 -3.60 -10.14
CA PRO A 252 -3.29 -2.42 -9.29
C PRO A 252 -4.44 -2.41 -8.28
N ALA A 253 -4.15 -2.10 -7.01
CA ALA A 253 -5.10 -2.27 -5.92
C ALA A 253 -6.41 -1.49 -6.12
N GLY A 254 -6.35 -0.29 -6.69
CA GLY A 254 -7.49 0.56 -7.04
C GLY A 254 -8.44 -0.03 -8.09
N GLU A 255 -7.98 -0.99 -8.89
CA GLU A 255 -8.78 -1.66 -9.92
C GLU A 255 -9.49 -2.93 -9.39
N THR A 256 -9.14 -3.37 -8.18
CA THR A 256 -9.69 -4.58 -7.55
C THR A 256 -11.08 -4.36 -6.96
N GLU A 257 -11.79 -5.43 -6.64
CA GLU A 257 -13.05 -5.35 -5.89
C GLU A 257 -12.87 -4.72 -4.50
N PHE A 258 -11.69 -4.81 -3.89
CA PHE A 258 -11.41 -4.27 -2.56
C PHE A 258 -11.45 -2.74 -2.53
N ALA A 259 -11.06 -2.09 -3.64
CA ALA A 259 -11.12 -0.64 -3.80
C ALA A 259 -12.56 -0.12 -3.95
N LYS A 260 -13.51 -0.98 -4.30
CA LYS A 260 -14.94 -0.67 -4.45
C LYS A 260 -15.74 -0.94 -3.16
N ASP A 261 -15.05 -1.15 -2.05
CA ASP A 261 -15.67 -1.32 -0.73
C ASP A 261 -16.54 -0.12 -0.36
N ALA A 262 -17.74 -0.38 0.17
CA ALA A 262 -18.72 0.66 0.45
C ALA A 262 -18.29 1.58 1.62
N ALA A 263 -17.50 1.07 2.57
CA ALA A 263 -17.06 1.82 3.74
C ALA A 263 -15.65 2.41 3.53
N PHE A 264 -14.76 1.65 2.91
CA PHE A 264 -13.32 1.97 2.84
C PHE A 264 -12.78 2.14 1.42
N GLY A 265 -13.65 2.33 0.44
CA GLY A 265 -13.27 2.47 -0.96
C GLY A 265 -12.24 3.57 -1.22
N TYR A 266 -11.49 3.38 -2.30
CA TYR A 266 -10.45 4.28 -2.79
C TYR A 266 -10.25 4.08 -4.29
N LYS A 267 -9.57 5.01 -4.96
CA LYS A 267 -9.27 4.92 -6.41
C LYS A 267 -7.80 4.71 -6.69
N SER A 268 -6.94 5.36 -5.92
CA SER A 268 -5.51 5.44 -6.24
C SER A 268 -4.80 4.13 -5.90
N SER A 269 -4.04 3.59 -6.84
CA SER A 269 -3.15 2.45 -6.59
C SER A 269 -1.72 2.88 -6.22
N ASN A 270 -1.30 4.07 -6.62
CA ASN A 270 -0.06 4.67 -6.14
C ASN A 270 -0.25 5.08 -4.67
N LEU A 271 0.57 4.56 -3.77
CA LEU A 271 0.41 4.79 -2.33
C LEU A 271 0.58 6.27 -1.94
N ARG A 272 1.32 7.06 -2.72
CA ARG A 272 1.50 8.50 -2.46
C ARG A 272 0.22 9.27 -2.79
N GLU A 273 -0.38 8.97 -3.93
CA GLU A 273 -1.67 9.53 -4.35
C GLU A 273 -2.80 9.03 -3.46
N TRP A 274 -2.76 7.77 -3.04
CA TRP A 274 -3.72 7.22 -2.10
C TRP A 274 -3.64 7.89 -0.72
N VAL A 275 -2.43 8.26 -0.24
CA VAL A 275 -2.30 9.08 0.98
C VAL A 275 -3.00 10.43 0.79
N GLU A 276 -2.77 11.10 -0.34
CA GLU A 276 -3.41 12.37 -0.65
C GLU A 276 -4.94 12.24 -0.74
N GLU A 277 -5.43 11.20 -1.40
CA GLU A 277 -6.85 10.87 -1.53
C GLU A 277 -7.49 10.67 -0.14
N LYS A 278 -6.93 9.76 0.67
CA LYS A 278 -7.48 9.45 1.99
C LYS A 278 -7.39 10.63 2.95
N THR A 279 -6.35 11.45 2.83
CA THR A 279 -6.18 12.66 3.65
C THR A 279 -6.90 13.89 3.09
N LYS A 280 -7.65 13.74 1.99
CA LYS A 280 -8.41 14.81 1.32
C LYS A 280 -7.53 16.01 0.97
N GLY A 281 -6.30 15.75 0.49
CA GLY A 281 -5.34 16.78 0.08
C GLY A 281 -4.48 17.35 1.21
N ARG A 282 -4.71 16.98 2.48
CA ARG A 282 -3.91 17.48 3.62
C ARG A 282 -2.44 17.09 3.51
N ILE A 283 -2.15 15.89 3.01
CA ILE A 283 -0.78 15.43 2.72
C ILE A 283 -0.67 15.23 1.20
N PRO A 284 -0.05 16.16 0.46
CA PRO A 284 0.04 16.06 -1.00
C PRO A 284 0.99 14.94 -1.41
N ALA A 285 0.69 14.20 -2.48
CA ALA A 285 1.49 13.05 -2.93
C ALA A 285 2.96 13.39 -3.20
N SER A 286 3.21 14.62 -3.66
CA SER A 286 4.56 15.16 -3.89
C SER A 286 5.41 15.26 -2.63
N SER A 287 4.77 15.42 -1.45
CA SER A 287 5.44 15.48 -0.15
C SER A 287 5.68 14.10 0.49
N VAL A 288 4.95 13.07 0.05
CA VAL A 288 5.09 11.71 0.57
C VAL A 288 6.42 11.14 0.09
N VAL A 289 7.28 10.74 1.02
CA VAL A 289 8.58 10.15 0.71
C VAL A 289 8.39 8.68 0.33
N SER A 290 9.19 8.20 -0.62
CA SER A 290 9.22 6.78 -0.99
C SER A 290 10.56 6.14 -0.62
N ILE A 291 10.48 4.94 -0.03
CA ILE A 291 11.58 3.98 0.06
C ILE A 291 11.40 3.01 -1.12
N SER A 292 12.28 3.12 -2.12
CA SER A 292 12.20 2.31 -3.34
C SER A 292 12.87 0.95 -3.17
N ILE A 293 12.54 0.00 -4.06
CA ILE A 293 13.18 -1.32 -4.09
C ILE A 293 14.68 -1.18 -4.38
N GLU A 294 15.08 -0.22 -5.20
CA GLU A 294 16.51 0.04 -5.46
C GLU A 294 17.24 0.45 -4.19
N LEU A 295 16.66 1.30 -3.36
CA LEU A 295 17.26 1.69 -2.09
C LEU A 295 17.42 0.47 -1.16
N LEU A 296 16.39 -0.36 -1.06
CA LEU A 296 16.40 -1.58 -0.25
C LEU A 296 17.45 -2.57 -0.75
N ARG A 297 17.46 -2.85 -2.05
CA ARG A 297 18.27 -3.92 -2.64
C ARG A 297 19.72 -3.52 -2.96
N LYS A 298 20.00 -2.23 -3.18
CA LYS A 298 21.37 -1.74 -3.47
C LYS A 298 22.00 -0.99 -2.29
N GLY A 299 21.20 -0.27 -1.51
CA GLY A 299 21.66 0.51 -0.35
C GLY A 299 21.63 -0.27 0.95
N GLY A 300 20.71 -1.22 1.10
CA GLY A 300 20.60 -2.06 2.29
C GLY A 300 20.14 -1.31 3.55
N PRO A 301 20.28 -1.93 4.74
CA PRO A 301 19.74 -1.38 5.99
C PRO A 301 20.31 -0.01 6.38
N ASP A 302 21.58 0.27 6.09
CA ASP A 302 22.21 1.54 6.45
C ASP A 302 21.67 2.71 5.62
N ALA A 303 21.49 2.51 4.31
CA ALA A 303 20.88 3.53 3.45
C ALA A 303 19.42 3.82 3.84
N VAL A 304 18.67 2.80 4.26
CA VAL A 304 17.32 2.99 4.82
C VAL A 304 17.37 3.81 6.10
N CYS A 305 18.27 3.47 7.02
CA CYS A 305 18.45 4.21 8.27
C CYS A 305 18.76 5.68 8.02
N ASP A 306 19.73 5.98 7.15
CA ASP A 306 20.12 7.35 6.82
C ASP A 306 18.97 8.12 6.15
N ARG A 307 18.22 7.45 5.28
CA ARG A 307 17.03 8.05 4.65
C ARG A 307 15.97 8.38 5.69
N LEU A 308 15.64 7.47 6.60
CA LEU A 308 14.68 7.71 7.68
C LEU A 308 15.16 8.80 8.65
N CYS A 309 16.45 8.83 8.98
CA CYS A 309 17.03 9.87 9.83
C CYS A 309 16.97 11.27 9.20
N SER A 310 17.02 11.36 7.86
CA SER A 310 16.94 12.62 7.11
C SER A 310 15.53 13.21 7.01
N LEU A 311 14.48 12.46 7.37
CA LEU A 311 13.11 12.92 7.29
C LEU A 311 12.85 14.07 8.27
N LYS A 312 12.09 15.06 7.82
CA LYS A 312 11.56 16.11 8.69
C LYS A 312 10.48 15.51 9.57
N LYS A 313 10.36 16.01 10.80
CA LYS A 313 9.30 15.58 11.72
C LYS A 313 7.91 15.76 11.09
N GLY A 314 7.00 14.82 11.31
CA GLY A 314 5.68 14.79 10.68
C GLY A 314 5.66 14.35 9.21
N SER A 315 6.75 13.79 8.67
CA SER A 315 6.76 13.28 7.29
C SER A 315 5.85 12.07 7.13
N THR A 316 5.37 11.80 5.91
CA THR A 316 4.76 10.51 5.56
C THR A 316 5.66 9.80 4.57
N CYS A 317 5.86 8.50 4.78
CA CYS A 317 6.77 7.67 4.00
C CYS A 317 6.09 6.37 3.59
N VAL A 318 6.09 6.06 2.30
CA VAL A 318 5.63 4.77 1.76
C VAL A 318 6.83 3.84 1.54
N VAL A 319 6.60 2.54 1.68
CA VAL A 319 7.63 1.51 1.54
C VAL A 319 7.26 0.56 0.41
N ASN A 320 8.15 0.46 -0.57
CA ASN A 320 8.07 -0.56 -1.61
C ASN A 320 8.62 -1.87 -1.11
N ALA A 321 8.05 -2.99 -1.54
CA ALA A 321 8.57 -4.32 -1.28
C ALA A 321 7.98 -5.32 -2.26
N ALA A 322 8.81 -6.26 -2.73
CA ALA A 322 8.39 -7.34 -3.59
C ALA A 322 8.80 -8.73 -3.06
N SER A 323 9.47 -8.77 -1.91
CA SER A 323 9.94 -9.98 -1.22
C SER A 323 9.97 -9.74 0.30
N ASP A 324 9.97 -10.82 1.08
CA ASP A 324 10.18 -10.72 2.53
C ASP A 324 11.60 -10.19 2.85
N ARG A 325 12.58 -10.39 1.96
CA ARG A 325 13.93 -9.83 2.12
C ARG A 325 13.94 -8.30 2.05
N ASP A 326 13.17 -7.71 1.13
CA ASP A 326 12.99 -6.25 1.06
C ASP A 326 12.42 -5.71 2.38
N MET A 327 11.45 -6.43 2.95
CA MET A 327 10.84 -6.05 4.22
C MET A 327 11.82 -6.15 5.40
N ALA A 328 12.62 -7.22 5.44
CA ALA A 328 13.64 -7.41 6.45
C ALA A 328 14.72 -6.31 6.39
N VAL A 329 15.14 -5.90 5.19
CA VAL A 329 16.06 -4.77 5.01
C VAL A 329 15.47 -3.47 5.54
N PHE A 330 14.21 -3.18 5.18
CA PHE A 330 13.52 -1.99 5.68
C PHE A 330 13.43 -2.00 7.21
N ALA A 331 12.97 -3.10 7.79
CA ALA A 331 12.86 -3.30 9.23
C ALA A 331 14.20 -3.07 9.96
N ALA A 332 15.30 -3.63 9.44
CA ALA A 332 16.62 -3.44 10.02
C ALA A 332 17.07 -1.97 9.99
N GLY A 333 16.83 -1.27 8.88
CA GLY A 333 17.12 0.15 8.77
C GLY A 333 16.27 1.01 9.71
N MET A 334 14.99 0.65 9.87
CA MET A 334 14.09 1.30 10.81
C MET A 334 14.54 1.11 12.26
N VAL A 335 14.91 -0.11 12.67
CA VAL A 335 15.42 -0.37 14.03
C VAL A 335 16.67 0.48 14.29
N LYS A 336 17.59 0.56 13.33
CA LYS A 336 18.78 1.42 13.42
C LYS A 336 18.42 2.90 13.57
N ALA A 337 17.41 3.38 12.86
CA ALA A 337 16.93 4.76 12.97
C ALA A 337 16.29 5.02 14.35
N GLU A 338 15.53 4.08 14.88
CA GLU A 338 14.95 4.18 16.23
C GLU A 338 16.03 4.19 17.32
N LEU A 339 17.09 3.40 17.17
CA LEU A 339 18.26 3.46 18.06
C LEU A 339 19.01 4.80 17.99
N LYS A 340 18.86 5.56 16.90
CA LYS A 340 19.34 6.95 16.76
C LYS A 340 18.33 7.98 17.30
N GLY A 341 17.25 7.54 17.97
CA GLY A 341 16.25 8.40 18.60
C GLY A 341 15.09 8.83 17.70
N LYS A 342 14.87 8.15 16.56
CA LYS A 342 13.69 8.41 15.71
C LYS A 342 12.45 7.69 16.24
N HIS A 343 11.30 8.36 16.11
CA HIS A 343 9.99 7.83 16.50
C HIS A 343 9.07 7.74 15.28
N PHE A 344 8.39 6.62 15.11
CA PHE A 344 7.55 6.36 13.95
C PHE A 344 6.17 5.87 14.38
N LEU A 345 5.17 6.18 13.56
CA LEU A 345 3.86 5.51 13.60
C LEU A 345 3.73 4.68 12.34
N CYS A 346 3.41 3.40 12.47
CA CYS A 346 3.38 2.50 11.32
C CYS A 346 1.93 2.14 10.97
N ARG A 347 1.56 2.25 9.70
CA ARG A 347 0.35 1.62 9.13
C ARG A 347 0.76 0.54 8.17
N THR A 348 0.54 -0.72 8.53
CA THR A 348 1.15 -1.85 7.80
C THR A 348 0.23 -3.04 7.64
N ALA A 349 0.65 -3.99 6.82
CA ALA A 349 0.11 -5.35 6.78
C ALA A 349 0.96 -6.32 7.62
N ALA A 350 0.71 -7.63 7.47
CA ALA A 350 1.27 -8.67 8.30
C ALA A 350 2.81 -8.82 8.18
N SER A 351 3.35 -8.83 6.95
CA SER A 351 4.80 -9.08 6.71
C SER A 351 5.73 -8.08 7.40
N PHE A 352 5.28 -6.84 7.61
CA PHE A 352 6.11 -5.86 8.32
C PHE A 352 6.32 -6.25 9.79
N VAL A 353 5.28 -6.72 10.48
CA VAL A 353 5.36 -7.02 11.91
C VAL A 353 6.35 -8.16 12.17
N SER A 354 6.24 -9.25 11.40
CA SER A 354 7.15 -10.38 11.51
C SER A 354 8.60 -9.98 11.22
N ALA A 355 8.83 -9.19 10.16
CA ALA A 355 10.16 -8.67 9.83
C ALA A 355 10.71 -7.73 10.93
N ARG A 356 9.89 -6.79 11.44
CA ARG A 356 10.29 -5.82 12.47
C ARG A 356 10.67 -6.49 13.79
N VAL A 357 9.98 -7.56 14.16
CA VAL A 357 10.28 -8.34 15.38
C VAL A 357 11.46 -9.29 15.17
N GLY A 358 11.71 -9.72 13.92
CA GLY A 358 12.72 -10.73 13.58
C GLY A 358 12.19 -12.15 13.80
N ILE A 359 10.92 -12.38 13.49
CA ILE A 359 10.28 -13.70 13.57
C ILE A 359 10.85 -14.60 12.47
N ILE A 360 11.24 -15.81 12.85
CA ILE A 360 11.73 -16.83 11.92
C ILE A 360 10.54 -17.70 11.51
N PRO A 361 10.26 -17.89 10.21
CA PRO A 361 9.16 -18.75 9.78
C PRO A 361 9.31 -20.19 10.32
N ILE A 362 8.24 -20.69 10.93
CA ILE A 362 8.13 -22.09 11.34
C ILE A 362 7.31 -22.88 10.31
N PRO A 363 7.57 -24.20 10.16
CA PRO A 363 6.73 -25.05 9.31
C PRO A 363 5.28 -25.07 9.81
N PRO A 364 4.30 -25.41 8.94
CA PRO A 364 2.91 -25.56 9.35
C PRO A 364 2.77 -26.54 10.52
N ILE A 365 1.87 -26.21 11.45
CA ILE A 365 1.54 -27.05 12.61
C ILE A 365 0.99 -28.39 12.11
N LEU A 366 1.62 -29.47 12.55
CA LEU A 366 1.21 -30.84 12.30
C LEU A 366 0.35 -31.36 13.47
N PRO A 367 -0.50 -32.39 13.27
CA PRO A 367 -1.31 -32.96 14.35
C PRO A 367 -0.49 -33.36 15.60
N LYS A 368 0.72 -33.88 15.40
CA LYS A 368 1.65 -34.21 16.48
C LYS A 368 2.04 -32.99 17.34
N ASP A 369 2.10 -31.80 16.74
CA ASP A 369 2.48 -30.56 17.45
C ASP A 369 1.32 -30.08 18.35
N LEU A 370 0.11 -30.59 18.11
CA LEU A 370 -1.08 -30.42 18.95
C LEU A 370 -1.30 -31.59 19.93
N GLY A 371 -0.36 -32.53 20.04
CA GLY A 371 -0.49 -33.73 20.87
C GLY A 371 -1.49 -34.76 20.33
N ILE A 372 -1.79 -34.73 19.03
CA ILE A 372 -2.69 -35.67 18.37
C ILE A 372 -1.87 -36.86 17.83
N ASP A 373 -1.73 -37.90 18.67
CA ASP A 373 -0.90 -39.08 18.37
C ASP A 373 -1.66 -40.24 17.69
N LYS A 374 -3.00 -40.15 17.54
CA LYS A 374 -3.83 -41.26 17.04
C LYS A 374 -4.68 -40.87 15.83
N GLU A 375 -4.58 -41.66 14.77
CA GLU A 375 -5.32 -41.54 13.50
C GLU A 375 -6.84 -41.83 13.58
N ARG A 376 -7.39 -42.12 14.77
CA ARG A 376 -8.74 -42.73 14.89
C ARG A 376 -9.91 -41.77 15.08
N ALA A 377 -9.67 -40.46 15.22
CA ALA A 377 -10.74 -39.47 15.30
C ALA A 377 -10.67 -38.56 14.06
N GLY A 378 -11.70 -38.60 13.22
CA GLY A 378 -11.83 -37.66 12.09
C GLY A 378 -11.97 -36.21 12.59
N GLY A 379 -11.55 -35.25 11.77
CA GLY A 379 -11.74 -33.82 12.05
C GLY A 379 -13.05 -33.30 11.47
N LEU A 380 -13.72 -32.37 12.18
CA LEU A 380 -14.85 -31.61 11.63
C LEU A 380 -14.30 -30.38 10.90
N ILE A 381 -14.60 -30.26 9.61
CA ILE A 381 -14.33 -29.05 8.83
C ILE A 381 -15.65 -28.28 8.69
N VAL A 382 -15.74 -27.10 9.31
CA VAL A 382 -16.89 -26.19 9.17
C VAL A 382 -16.53 -25.09 8.17
N VAL A 383 -17.30 -24.97 7.09
CA VAL A 383 -17.08 -23.98 6.04
C VAL A 383 -18.27 -23.03 5.99
N GLY A 384 -18.07 -21.79 6.43
CA GLY A 384 -19.10 -20.74 6.37
C GLY A 384 -18.89 -19.69 5.26
N SER A 385 -17.76 -19.74 4.54
CA SER A 385 -17.40 -18.71 3.56
C SER A 385 -18.02 -18.96 2.19
N TYR A 386 -18.55 -17.90 1.57
CA TYR A 386 -19.22 -17.93 0.26
C TYR A 386 -18.29 -17.53 -0.90
N VAL A 387 -17.00 -17.25 -0.65
CA VAL A 387 -16.10 -16.76 -1.70
C VAL A 387 -15.65 -17.90 -2.65
N PRO A 388 -15.50 -17.64 -3.96
CA PRO A 388 -15.16 -18.67 -4.94
C PRO A 388 -13.87 -19.45 -4.63
N LYS A 389 -12.92 -18.82 -3.93
CA LYS A 389 -11.67 -19.47 -3.49
C LYS A 389 -11.93 -20.60 -2.48
N THR A 390 -12.85 -20.40 -1.53
CA THR A 390 -13.20 -21.43 -0.54
C THR A 390 -13.86 -22.63 -1.21
N THR A 391 -14.73 -22.41 -2.21
CA THR A 391 -15.33 -23.49 -3.01
C THR A 391 -14.25 -24.35 -3.68
N ARG A 392 -13.24 -23.72 -4.30
CA ARG A 392 -12.12 -24.44 -4.94
C ARG A 392 -11.29 -25.26 -3.94
N GLN A 393 -11.05 -24.73 -2.74
CA GLN A 393 -10.32 -25.43 -1.69
C GLN A 393 -11.03 -26.71 -1.23
N MET A 394 -12.36 -26.70 -1.21
CA MET A 394 -13.13 -27.89 -0.86
C MET A 394 -13.10 -28.97 -1.95
N LEU A 395 -13.04 -28.57 -3.22
CA LEU A 395 -12.94 -29.50 -4.34
C LEU A 395 -11.57 -30.23 -4.41
N LEU A 396 -10.51 -29.62 -3.89
CA LEU A 396 -9.16 -30.24 -3.85
C LEU A 396 -8.97 -31.26 -2.72
N ARG A 397 -9.92 -31.37 -1.79
CA ARG A 397 -9.86 -32.27 -0.62
C ARG A 397 -10.78 -33.51 -0.74
N ALA A 398 -11.54 -33.64 -1.83
CA ALA A 398 -12.27 -34.84 -2.21
C ALA A 398 -11.45 -35.59 -3.28
#